data_AF-A0A1D1ZYK5-F1
#
_entry.id   AF-A0A1D1ZYK5-F1
#
_cell.length_a   1.000
_cell.length_b   1.000
_cell.length_c   1.000
_cell.angle_alpha   90.00
_cell.angle_beta   90.00
_cell.angle_gamma   90.00
#
_symmetry.space_group_name_H-M   'P 1'
#
loop_
_entity.id
_entity.type
_entity.pdbx_description
1 polymer ?
#
loop_
_entity_poly.entity_id
_entity_poly.type
_entity_poly.pdbx_seq_one_letter_code
_entity_poly.pdbx_strand_id
1 'polypeptide(L)'
;MAKRLSVRDPVPSDIDIAQSLDPLPITEIAQSLGLDDDDFITYGPTKAKVKLEVLEKHRDTPNGNYVIVAGITPTPLGEGKSTTTVGLCQALGAYLGKRAVTCVRQPSQGPTFGIKGGAAGGGYSQIIPMEEFNLHLTGDIHAITAATNLMAAAIEARAFHEATQSDAALFGRLCPAGRDGARRFAPIMRRRLAKLGLEGAADPDALSEEDRRRFARLDIDPATITWRRVLDTNDRFLRGVTLGRGPKEAGHERESGFDIAVASEIMAVLALAGSLPDFRERLGAMVFASSKAGEPLTADDLGVSGALAVLLKDAILPTLMQTLEATPVLVHAGPFANIAHGNSSVIADRLALKLVGPEGYVVTEAGFGADIGLEKFMNIKCRASGLTPSAVVLVATVRALKMHGGGPAVTAGRPLAPAYTSEDVALTRAGCANLARHVANAAAYGLPVLVAINRFATDTDAELEAV
;
A
#
# COMPACT_ATOMS: atom_id res chain seq x y z
N MET A 1 23.89 -15.34 -5.18
CA MET A 1 25.07 -14.43 -5.18
C MET A 1 25.00 -13.60 -3.91
N ALA A 2 25.87 -13.82 -2.93
CA ALA A 2 25.88 -13.02 -1.70
C ALA A 2 26.98 -11.95 -1.80
N LYS A 3 26.60 -10.67 -1.85
CA LYS A 3 27.54 -9.55 -1.75
C LYS A 3 27.77 -9.26 -0.28
N ARG A 4 29.00 -9.48 0.24
CA ARG A 4 29.31 -9.17 1.64
C ARG A 4 29.68 -7.70 1.80
N LEU A 5 29.13 -7.07 2.83
CA LEU A 5 29.40 -5.66 3.14
C LEU A 5 30.70 -5.51 3.93
N SER A 6 31.43 -4.43 3.64
CA SER A 6 32.49 -3.94 4.51
C SER A 6 31.90 -2.92 5.47
N VAL A 7 31.62 -3.37 6.70
CA VAL A 7 31.04 -2.54 7.76
C VAL A 7 32.11 -1.63 8.35
N ARG A 8 31.77 -0.36 8.59
CA ARG A 8 32.65 0.66 9.18
C ARG A 8 32.17 1.05 10.57
N ASP A 9 33.12 1.44 11.42
CA ASP A 9 32.89 2.04 12.73
C ASP A 9 33.75 3.31 12.87
N PRO A 10 33.17 4.49 13.18
CA PRO A 10 31.74 4.76 13.38
C PRO A 10 30.90 4.51 12.11
N VAL A 11 29.65 4.07 12.31
CA VAL A 11 28.69 3.81 11.22
C VAL A 11 28.44 5.11 10.43
N PRO A 12 28.66 5.14 9.11
CA PRO A 12 28.40 6.32 8.28
C PRO A 12 26.91 6.66 8.23
N SER A 13 26.56 7.82 7.66
CA SER A 13 25.15 8.16 7.46
C SER A 13 24.46 7.17 6.51
N ASP A 14 23.15 7.02 6.62
CA ASP A 14 22.38 6.08 5.78
C ASP A 14 22.60 6.32 4.27
N ILE A 15 22.65 7.60 3.86
CA ILE A 15 22.85 7.97 2.45
C ILE A 15 24.29 7.66 1.99
N ASP A 16 25.29 7.88 2.84
CA ASP A 16 26.68 7.55 2.51
C ASP A 16 26.85 6.03 2.32
N ILE A 17 26.18 5.23 3.16
CA ILE A 17 26.18 3.76 3.01
C ILE A 17 25.49 3.37 1.70
N ALA A 18 24.32 3.93 1.40
CA ALA A 18 23.57 3.63 0.17
C ALA A 18 24.35 4.01 -1.11
N GLN A 19 25.09 5.12 -1.08
CA GLN A 19 25.90 5.59 -2.21
C GLN A 19 27.28 4.91 -2.30
N SER A 20 27.70 4.18 -1.25
CA SER A 20 29.00 3.49 -1.25
C SER A 20 29.06 2.22 -2.11
N LEU A 21 27.91 1.76 -2.63
CA LEU A 21 27.79 0.51 -3.37
C LEU A 21 26.99 0.70 -4.66
N ASP A 22 27.56 0.23 -5.75
CA ASP A 22 26.80 0.05 -6.99
C ASP A 22 25.82 -1.13 -6.84
N PRO A 23 24.52 -0.94 -7.09
CA PRO A 23 23.55 -2.02 -7.15
C PRO A 23 23.88 -2.98 -8.29
N LEU A 24 23.59 -4.28 -8.14
CA LEU A 24 23.68 -5.21 -9.28
C LEU A 24 22.62 -4.85 -10.34
N PRO A 25 22.85 -5.19 -11.62
CA PRO A 25 21.81 -5.13 -12.63
C PRO A 25 20.56 -5.89 -12.16
N ILE A 26 19.40 -5.27 -12.28
CA ILE A 26 18.14 -5.84 -11.79
C ILE A 26 17.79 -7.16 -12.50
N THR A 27 18.29 -7.35 -13.72
CA THR A 27 18.19 -8.60 -14.47
C THR A 27 18.87 -9.75 -13.73
N GLU A 28 20.03 -9.53 -13.10
CA GLU A 28 20.71 -10.55 -12.30
C GLU A 28 19.91 -10.90 -11.03
N ILE A 29 19.30 -9.89 -10.41
CA ILE A 29 18.42 -10.10 -9.25
C ILE A 29 17.18 -10.90 -9.66
N ALA A 30 16.55 -10.57 -10.79
CA ALA A 30 15.41 -11.30 -11.33
C ALA A 30 15.78 -12.76 -11.66
N GLN A 31 16.90 -12.98 -12.35
CA GLN A 31 17.40 -14.32 -12.67
C GLN A 31 17.73 -15.13 -11.41
N SER A 32 18.20 -14.47 -10.33
CA SER A 32 18.42 -15.14 -9.03
C SER A 32 17.13 -15.68 -8.40
N LEU A 33 15.97 -15.14 -8.78
CA LEU A 33 14.64 -15.64 -8.41
C LEU A 33 14.10 -16.68 -9.41
N GLY A 34 14.83 -16.99 -10.47
CA GLY A 34 14.38 -17.87 -11.54
C GLY A 34 13.39 -17.21 -12.51
N LEU A 35 13.41 -15.88 -12.61
CA LEU A 35 12.64 -15.13 -13.60
C LEU A 35 13.42 -15.06 -14.92
N ASP A 36 12.73 -15.27 -16.03
CA ASP A 36 13.25 -15.09 -17.37
C ASP A 36 13.07 -13.63 -17.82
N ASP A 37 13.75 -13.20 -18.88
CA ASP A 37 13.69 -11.81 -19.38
C ASP A 37 12.26 -11.37 -19.77
N ASP A 38 11.40 -12.33 -20.14
CA ASP A 38 9.99 -12.09 -20.45
C ASP A 38 9.09 -11.97 -19.20
N ASP A 39 9.59 -12.27 -18.00
CA ASP A 39 8.80 -12.26 -16.76
C ASP A 39 8.75 -10.86 -16.08
N PHE A 40 9.53 -9.89 -16.58
CA PHE A 40 9.59 -8.55 -15.99
C PHE A 40 9.77 -7.44 -17.03
N ILE A 41 9.61 -6.18 -16.60
CA ILE A 41 9.79 -4.98 -17.42
C ILE A 41 10.77 -4.07 -16.67
N THR A 42 11.92 -3.77 -17.28
CA THR A 42 12.97 -2.96 -16.62
C THR A 42 12.61 -1.47 -16.58
N TYR A 43 12.98 -0.83 -15.47
CA TYR A 43 12.88 0.61 -15.22
C TYR A 43 14.27 1.13 -14.87
N GLY A 44 15.08 1.31 -15.92
CA GLY A 44 16.52 1.51 -15.78
C GLY A 44 17.22 0.22 -15.31
N PRO A 45 18.50 0.33 -14.90
CA PRO A 45 19.31 -0.84 -14.58
C PRO A 45 19.03 -1.44 -13.19
N THR A 46 18.32 -0.75 -12.31
CA THR A 46 18.22 -1.07 -10.87
C THR A 46 16.83 -1.51 -10.41
N LYS A 47 15.81 -1.43 -11.26
CA LYS A 47 14.41 -1.70 -10.92
C LYS A 47 13.69 -2.40 -12.07
N ALA A 48 12.71 -3.23 -11.74
CA ALA A 48 11.85 -3.86 -12.73
C ALA A 48 10.45 -4.09 -12.17
N LYS A 49 9.42 -4.07 -13.01
CA LYS A 49 8.07 -4.55 -12.65
C LYS A 49 7.94 -6.02 -12.98
N VAL A 50 7.53 -6.85 -12.01
CA VAL A 50 7.31 -8.28 -12.19
C VAL A 50 5.90 -8.53 -12.72
N LYS A 51 5.80 -9.26 -13.83
CA LYS A 51 4.53 -9.53 -14.52
C LYS A 51 3.65 -10.51 -13.72
N LEU A 52 2.33 -10.40 -13.86
CA LEU A 52 1.38 -11.25 -13.10
C LEU A 52 1.36 -12.69 -13.61
N GLU A 53 1.73 -12.91 -14.86
CA GLU A 53 1.83 -14.19 -15.54
C GLU A 53 2.78 -15.17 -14.82
N VAL A 54 3.75 -14.63 -14.07
CA VAL A 54 4.64 -15.41 -13.20
C VAL A 54 3.85 -16.20 -12.14
N LEU A 55 2.73 -15.67 -11.63
CA LEU A 55 1.88 -16.43 -10.69
C LEU A 55 1.29 -17.68 -11.33
N GLU A 56 0.92 -17.61 -12.60
CA GLU A 56 0.36 -18.74 -13.34
C GLU A 56 1.46 -19.76 -13.67
N LYS A 57 2.63 -19.30 -14.11
CA LYS A 57 3.82 -20.13 -14.36
C LYS A 57 4.22 -20.96 -13.13
N HIS A 58 4.05 -20.39 -11.94
CA HIS A 58 4.41 -21.04 -10.67
C HIS A 58 3.21 -21.52 -9.84
N ARG A 59 2.02 -21.65 -10.44
CA ARG A 59 0.79 -22.02 -9.70
C ARG A 59 0.94 -23.29 -8.85
N ASP A 60 1.65 -24.28 -9.37
CA ASP A 60 1.85 -25.60 -8.74
C ASP A 60 3.08 -25.64 -7.81
N THR A 61 3.88 -24.57 -7.76
CA THR A 61 4.99 -24.48 -6.80
C THR A 61 4.44 -24.27 -5.38
N PRO A 62 4.79 -25.11 -4.39
CA PRO A 62 4.39 -24.88 -3.00
C PRO A 62 4.91 -23.53 -2.50
N ASN A 63 4.10 -22.84 -1.68
CA ASN A 63 4.54 -21.58 -1.08
C ASN A 63 5.70 -21.80 -0.11
N GLY A 64 6.60 -20.82 -0.04
CA GLY A 64 7.60 -20.74 1.02
C GLY A 64 7.05 -20.30 2.38
N ASN A 65 7.98 -20.10 3.30
CA ASN A 65 7.68 -19.69 4.67
C ASN A 65 7.39 -18.18 4.71
N TYR A 66 6.28 -17.79 5.32
CA TYR A 66 5.80 -16.41 5.31
C TYR A 66 5.98 -15.77 6.69
N VAL A 67 6.93 -14.85 6.83
CA VAL A 67 7.30 -14.24 8.11
C VAL A 67 6.82 -12.79 8.13
N ILE A 68 6.02 -12.43 9.14
CA ILE A 68 5.54 -11.07 9.35
C ILE A 68 6.33 -10.39 10.47
N VAL A 69 6.88 -9.21 10.17
CA VAL A 69 7.56 -8.35 11.14
C VAL A 69 6.60 -7.23 11.57
N ALA A 70 6.39 -7.13 12.88
CA ALA A 70 5.65 -6.05 13.52
C ALA A 70 6.50 -5.43 14.63
N GLY A 71 6.02 -4.34 15.23
CA GLY A 71 6.71 -3.68 16.33
C GLY A 71 5.84 -3.60 17.57
N ILE A 72 6.44 -3.20 18.69
CA ILE A 72 5.70 -2.70 19.84
C ILE A 72 4.96 -1.39 19.52
N THR A 73 4.21 -0.86 20.49
CA THR A 73 3.52 0.42 20.29
C THR A 73 4.56 1.51 19.98
N PRO A 74 4.42 2.23 18.85
CA PRO A 74 5.47 3.11 18.36
C PRO A 74 5.70 4.29 19.30
N THR A 75 6.97 4.66 19.43
CA THR A 75 7.47 5.78 20.22
C THR A 75 8.22 6.76 19.31
N PRO A 76 8.38 8.03 19.71
CA PRO A 76 9.23 8.97 18.98
C PRO A 76 10.72 8.56 18.89
N LEU A 77 11.15 7.59 19.70
CA LEU A 77 12.52 7.06 19.72
C LEU A 77 12.79 6.10 18.55
N GLY A 78 11.74 5.54 17.96
CA GLY A 78 11.81 4.61 16.84
C GLY A 78 12.22 3.20 17.26
N GLU A 79 11.59 2.20 16.63
CA GLU A 79 11.85 0.79 16.92
C GLU A 79 12.75 0.13 15.88
N GLY A 80 12.89 0.70 14.68
CA GLY A 80 13.71 0.12 13.60
C GLY A 80 13.09 -1.09 12.91
N LYS A 81 11.75 -1.19 12.85
CA LYS A 81 11.03 -2.35 12.27
C LYS A 81 11.46 -2.68 10.83
N SER A 82 11.56 -1.68 9.95
CA SER A 82 11.96 -1.91 8.56
C SER A 82 13.43 -2.29 8.44
N THR A 83 14.30 -1.76 9.32
CA THR A 83 15.69 -2.20 9.46
C THR A 83 15.78 -3.68 9.81
N THR A 84 14.99 -4.15 10.78
CA THR A 84 14.93 -5.58 11.14
C THR A 84 14.37 -6.43 10.01
N THR A 85 13.36 -5.94 9.28
CA THR A 85 12.75 -6.66 8.15
C THR A 85 13.78 -6.91 7.04
N VAL A 86 14.51 -5.86 6.64
CA VAL A 86 15.56 -5.95 5.63
C VAL A 86 16.74 -6.78 6.13
N GLY A 87 17.20 -6.54 7.37
CA GLY A 87 18.32 -7.25 7.99
C GLY A 87 18.06 -8.74 8.18
N LEU A 88 16.85 -9.13 8.57
CA LEU A 88 16.46 -10.54 8.67
C LEU A 88 16.52 -11.23 7.30
N CYS A 89 16.02 -10.56 6.26
CA CYS A 89 16.06 -11.11 4.91
C CYS A 89 17.50 -11.23 4.38
N GLN A 90 18.36 -10.24 4.66
CA GLN A 90 19.80 -10.30 4.38
C GLN A 90 20.47 -11.45 5.11
N ALA A 91 20.19 -11.65 6.40
CA ALA A 91 20.71 -12.78 7.17
C ALA A 91 20.32 -14.12 6.54
N LEU A 92 19.05 -14.30 6.19
CA LEU A 92 18.57 -15.52 5.52
C LEU A 92 19.22 -15.71 4.14
N GLY A 93 19.26 -14.66 3.32
CA GLY A 93 19.76 -14.70 1.95
C GLY A 93 21.28 -14.74 1.86
N ALA A 94 21.93 -13.64 2.22
CA ALA A 94 23.36 -13.42 2.03
C ALA A 94 24.25 -14.25 2.97
N TYR A 95 23.79 -14.54 4.20
CA TYR A 95 24.60 -15.24 5.20
C TYR A 95 24.27 -16.72 5.36
N LEU A 96 22.99 -17.09 5.26
CA LEU A 96 22.54 -18.49 5.44
C LEU A 96 22.25 -19.20 4.11
N GLY A 97 22.36 -18.51 2.97
CA GLY A 97 22.18 -19.11 1.64
C GLY A 97 20.76 -19.59 1.35
N LYS A 98 19.75 -19.10 2.09
CA LYS A 98 18.34 -19.42 1.83
C LYS A 98 17.80 -18.53 0.72
N ARG A 99 16.82 -19.03 -0.05
CA ARG A 99 16.04 -18.16 -0.95
C ARG A 99 15.18 -17.25 -0.09
N ALA A 100 15.43 -15.95 -0.13
CA ALA A 100 14.75 -14.98 0.70
C ALA A 100 14.32 -13.75 -0.12
N VAL A 101 13.08 -13.30 0.06
CA VAL A 101 12.54 -12.08 -0.55
C VAL A 101 11.91 -11.21 0.52
N THR A 102 12.22 -9.91 0.49
CA THR A 102 11.53 -8.92 1.32
C THR A 102 10.35 -8.34 0.56
N CYS A 103 9.18 -8.23 1.19
CA CYS A 103 8.01 -7.54 0.64
C CYS A 103 7.66 -6.32 1.50
N VAL A 104 7.79 -5.11 0.95
CA VAL A 104 7.61 -3.85 1.67
C VAL A 104 6.69 -2.88 0.94
N ARG A 105 6.22 -1.88 1.67
CA ARG A 105 5.40 -0.79 1.14
C ARG A 105 6.26 0.22 0.40
N GLN A 106 5.71 0.79 -0.66
CA GLN A 106 6.22 2.01 -1.25
C GLN A 106 5.91 3.20 -0.32
N PRO A 107 6.90 4.03 0.03
CA PRO A 107 6.65 5.24 0.80
C PRO A 107 6.00 6.32 -0.09
N SER A 108 5.20 7.18 0.53
CA SER A 108 4.79 8.45 -0.09
C SER A 108 6.01 9.36 -0.26
N GLN A 109 6.09 10.10 -1.37
CA GLN A 109 7.16 11.07 -1.59
C GLN A 109 6.96 12.35 -0.75
N GLY A 110 5.71 12.66 -0.36
CA GLY A 110 5.37 13.89 0.36
C GLY A 110 6.18 14.09 1.64
N PRO A 111 6.28 13.08 2.53
CA PRO A 111 7.12 13.13 3.73
C PRO A 111 8.62 13.29 3.47
N THR A 112 9.14 12.84 2.32
CA THR A 112 10.56 12.97 1.93
C THR A 112 11.00 14.43 1.93
N PHE A 113 10.15 15.34 1.47
CA PHE A 113 10.42 16.79 1.44
C PHE A 113 10.02 17.53 2.74
N GLY A 114 9.66 16.77 3.78
CA GLY A 114 9.30 17.30 5.09
C GLY A 114 10.28 16.85 6.17
N ILE A 115 9.81 15.93 7.02
CA ILE A 115 10.54 15.44 8.22
C ILE A 115 11.07 14.01 8.01
N LYS A 116 10.57 13.28 7.00
CA LYS A 116 10.81 11.83 6.83
C LYS A 116 11.32 11.52 5.41
N GLY A 117 12.53 11.93 5.10
CA GLY A 117 13.32 11.38 3.98
C GLY A 117 14.41 10.48 4.56
N GLY A 118 14.05 9.24 4.93
CA GLY A 118 14.97 8.27 5.53
C GLY A 118 15.16 7.03 4.65
N ALA A 119 16.12 6.18 5.00
CA ALA A 119 16.34 4.92 4.30
C ALA A 119 15.12 4.00 4.35
N ALA A 120 15.01 3.15 3.32
CA ALA A 120 14.16 1.98 3.33
C ALA A 120 14.79 0.89 4.24
N GLY A 121 14.72 1.10 5.54
CA GLY A 121 15.54 0.40 6.55
C GLY A 121 16.47 1.39 7.27
N GLY A 122 17.73 1.01 7.52
CA GLY A 122 18.74 1.89 8.10
C GLY A 122 20.09 1.20 8.28
N GLY A 123 21.17 1.97 8.39
CA GLY A 123 22.53 1.47 8.53
C GLY A 123 22.92 0.54 7.38
N TYR A 124 23.38 -0.68 7.68
CA TYR A 124 23.74 -1.66 6.66
C TYR A 124 22.57 -2.57 6.21
N SER A 125 21.36 -2.28 6.68
CA SER A 125 20.12 -2.97 6.29
C SER A 125 19.18 -2.03 5.58
N GLN A 126 19.46 -1.80 4.29
CA GLN A 126 18.72 -0.88 3.44
C GLN A 126 18.36 -1.49 2.09
N ILE A 127 17.28 -0.99 1.50
CA ILE A 127 16.91 -1.22 0.09
C ILE A 127 17.52 -0.09 -0.76
N ILE A 128 18.14 -0.45 -1.88
CA ILE A 128 18.84 0.48 -2.77
C ILE A 128 18.35 0.35 -4.23
N PRO A 129 18.40 1.43 -5.03
CA PRO A 129 18.81 2.80 -4.66
C PRO A 129 17.78 3.54 -3.80
N MET A 130 18.24 4.22 -2.74
CA MET A 130 17.35 4.90 -1.78
C MET A 130 16.58 6.08 -2.41
N GLU A 131 17.25 6.87 -3.25
CA GLU A 131 16.65 8.04 -3.90
C GLU A 131 15.46 7.64 -4.78
N GLU A 132 15.62 6.56 -5.54
CA GLU A 132 14.55 6.03 -6.38
C GLU A 132 13.40 5.45 -5.54
N PHE A 133 13.72 4.81 -4.41
CA PHE A 133 12.73 4.27 -3.48
C PHE A 133 11.85 5.35 -2.84
N ASN A 134 12.43 6.51 -2.50
CA ASN A 134 11.75 7.58 -1.76
C ASN A 134 11.04 8.63 -2.63
N LEU A 135 11.23 8.58 -3.96
CA LEU A 135 10.66 9.53 -4.90
C LEU A 135 9.61 8.84 -5.78
N HIS A 136 9.85 8.80 -7.10
CA HIS A 136 8.84 8.38 -8.07
C HIS A 136 8.77 6.86 -8.25
N LEU A 137 9.82 6.13 -7.84
CA LEU A 137 10.00 4.69 -8.06
C LEU A 137 9.68 4.30 -9.51
N THR A 138 8.55 3.62 -9.73
CA THR A 138 8.06 3.19 -11.05
C THR A 138 6.74 3.87 -11.45
N GLY A 139 6.31 4.88 -10.70
CA GLY A 139 5.15 5.72 -11.01
C GLY A 139 3.81 5.26 -10.41
N ASP A 140 3.80 4.25 -9.54
CA ASP A 140 2.56 3.66 -9.00
C ASP A 140 1.68 4.68 -8.28
N ILE A 141 2.27 5.51 -7.41
CA ILE A 141 1.54 6.56 -6.69
C ILE A 141 1.04 7.65 -7.64
N HIS A 142 1.75 7.92 -8.75
CA HIS A 142 1.28 8.86 -9.78
C HIS A 142 0.05 8.30 -10.51
N ALA A 143 0.05 7.00 -10.82
CA ALA A 143 -1.11 6.31 -11.40
C ALA A 143 -2.31 6.32 -10.44
N ILE A 144 -2.08 6.06 -9.14
CA ILE A 144 -3.11 6.19 -8.09
C ILE A 144 -3.67 7.60 -8.01
N THR A 145 -2.81 8.61 -8.08
CA THR A 145 -3.20 10.03 -8.06
C THR A 145 -4.08 10.35 -9.27
N ALA A 146 -3.65 9.96 -10.47
CA ALA A 146 -4.41 10.16 -11.70
C ALA A 146 -5.76 9.44 -11.67
N ALA A 147 -5.81 8.19 -11.24
CA ALA A 147 -7.04 7.40 -11.16
C ALA A 147 -8.03 7.99 -10.12
N THR A 148 -7.53 8.37 -8.95
CA THR A 148 -8.36 8.97 -7.89
C THR A 148 -8.96 10.31 -8.34
N ASN A 149 -8.17 11.13 -9.03
CA ASN A 149 -8.61 12.41 -9.55
C ASN A 149 -9.50 12.27 -10.80
N LEU A 150 -9.33 11.21 -11.61
CA LEU A 150 -10.27 10.86 -12.69
C LEU A 150 -11.64 10.51 -12.13
N MET A 151 -11.70 9.68 -11.08
CA MET A 151 -12.96 9.36 -10.39
C MET A 151 -13.62 10.64 -9.86
N ALA A 152 -12.86 11.50 -9.18
CA ALA A 152 -13.36 12.78 -8.69
C ALA A 152 -13.88 13.68 -9.82
N ALA A 153 -13.16 13.80 -10.94
CA ALA A 153 -13.59 14.58 -12.09
C ALA A 153 -14.88 14.03 -12.73
N ALA A 154 -14.99 12.70 -12.84
CA ALA A 154 -16.19 12.04 -13.36
C ALA A 154 -17.41 12.27 -12.47
N ILE A 155 -17.25 12.26 -11.14
CA ILE A 155 -18.33 12.56 -10.19
C ILE A 155 -18.85 13.98 -10.40
N GLU A 156 -17.97 14.99 -10.42
CA GLU A 156 -18.40 16.38 -10.59
C GLU A 156 -19.06 16.60 -11.96
N ALA A 157 -18.48 16.05 -13.03
CA ALA A 157 -19.05 16.13 -14.38
C ALA A 157 -20.43 15.47 -14.45
N ARG A 158 -20.58 14.31 -13.80
CA ARG A 158 -21.86 13.60 -13.74
C ARG A 158 -22.91 14.41 -13.00
N ALA A 159 -22.59 14.92 -11.80
CA ALA A 159 -23.50 15.73 -11.00
C ALA A 159 -23.93 17.00 -11.75
N PHE A 160 -22.99 17.70 -12.39
CA PHE A 160 -23.27 18.90 -13.17
C PHE A 160 -24.19 18.62 -14.37
N HIS A 161 -23.89 17.57 -15.15
CA HIS A 161 -24.72 17.22 -16.30
C HIS A 161 -26.11 16.74 -15.90
N GLU A 162 -26.24 16.00 -14.81
CA GLU A 162 -27.55 15.62 -14.27
C GLU A 162 -28.37 16.84 -13.85
N ALA A 163 -27.74 17.86 -13.24
CA ALA A 163 -28.44 19.05 -12.80
C ALA A 163 -28.87 19.98 -13.95
N THR A 164 -28.19 19.92 -15.10
CA THR A 164 -28.35 20.91 -16.19
C THR A 164 -29.02 20.35 -17.44
N GLN A 165 -29.29 19.04 -17.52
CA GLN A 165 -29.77 18.39 -18.76
C GLN A 165 -30.97 17.49 -18.52
N SER A 166 -31.76 17.32 -19.59
CA SER A 166 -32.89 16.40 -19.61
C SER A 166 -32.44 14.94 -19.65
N ASP A 167 -33.30 14.05 -19.15
CA ASP A 167 -33.03 12.60 -19.13
C ASP A 167 -32.81 12.03 -20.53
N ALA A 168 -33.55 12.52 -21.52
CA ALA A 168 -33.37 12.15 -22.92
C ALA A 168 -31.97 12.52 -23.46
N ALA A 169 -31.43 13.68 -23.07
CA ALA A 169 -30.08 14.09 -23.47
C ALA A 169 -29.00 13.25 -22.79
N LEU A 170 -29.17 12.95 -21.50
CA LEU A 170 -28.27 12.07 -20.74
C LEU A 170 -28.23 10.66 -21.34
N PHE A 171 -29.40 10.06 -21.56
CA PHE A 171 -29.54 8.77 -22.23
C PHE A 171 -28.93 8.80 -23.64
N GLY A 172 -29.18 9.89 -24.37
CA GLY A 172 -28.57 10.27 -25.63
C GLY A 172 -27.07 10.03 -25.69
N ARG A 173 -26.35 10.49 -24.67
CA ARG A 173 -24.89 10.44 -24.59
C ARG A 173 -24.33 9.13 -24.05
N LEU A 174 -25.08 8.46 -23.16
CA LEU A 174 -24.70 7.15 -22.66
C LEU A 174 -24.84 6.08 -23.73
N CYS A 175 -25.90 6.14 -24.53
CA CYS A 175 -26.18 5.19 -25.60
C CYS A 175 -26.33 5.93 -26.94
N PRO A 176 -25.27 6.52 -27.50
CA PRO A 176 -25.36 7.25 -28.76
C PRO A 176 -25.77 6.29 -29.89
N ALA A 177 -26.52 6.80 -30.87
CA ALA A 177 -26.85 6.03 -32.07
C ALA A 177 -25.57 5.76 -32.87
N GLY A 178 -25.37 4.50 -33.26
CA GLY A 178 -24.30 4.08 -34.15
C GLY A 178 -24.48 4.62 -35.57
N ARG A 179 -23.52 4.31 -36.46
CA ARG A 179 -23.64 4.64 -37.89
C ARG A 179 -24.82 3.91 -38.56
N ASP A 180 -25.21 2.77 -38.00
CA ASP A 180 -26.38 1.97 -38.37
C ASP A 180 -27.69 2.51 -37.76
N GLY A 181 -27.64 3.61 -37.01
CA GLY A 181 -28.77 4.18 -36.29
C GLY A 181 -29.13 3.44 -34.99
N ALA A 182 -28.54 2.27 -34.74
CA ALA A 182 -28.86 1.45 -33.58
C ALA A 182 -28.08 1.92 -32.34
N ARG A 183 -28.75 1.96 -31.18
CA ARG A 183 -28.09 2.18 -29.89
C ARG A 183 -27.61 0.86 -29.31
N ARG A 184 -26.53 0.90 -28.53
CA ARG A 184 -25.99 -0.28 -27.86
C ARG A 184 -25.53 0.05 -26.44
N PHE A 185 -25.76 -0.88 -25.51
CA PHE A 185 -25.16 -0.81 -24.18
C PHE A 185 -23.67 -1.19 -24.24
N ALA A 186 -22.81 -0.37 -23.65
CA ALA A 186 -21.43 -0.74 -23.40
C ALA A 186 -21.35 -1.86 -22.33
N PRO A 187 -20.30 -2.69 -22.33
CA PRO A 187 -20.17 -3.79 -21.35
C PRO A 187 -20.31 -3.35 -19.88
N ILE A 188 -19.75 -2.18 -19.52
CA ILE A 188 -19.82 -1.63 -18.15
C ILE A 188 -21.27 -1.32 -17.72
N MET A 189 -22.15 -0.95 -18.66
CA MET A 189 -23.54 -0.59 -18.38
C MET A 189 -24.37 -1.79 -17.94
N ARG A 190 -23.92 -3.02 -18.22
CA ARG A 190 -24.62 -4.25 -17.84
C ARG A 190 -24.76 -4.39 -16.33
N ARG A 191 -23.78 -3.92 -15.55
CA ARG A 191 -23.84 -3.94 -14.08
C ARG A 191 -24.94 -3.02 -13.56
N ARG A 192 -25.04 -1.83 -14.14
CA ARG A 192 -26.10 -0.87 -13.81
C ARG A 192 -27.48 -1.38 -14.19
N LEU A 193 -27.63 -2.00 -15.36
CA LEU A 193 -28.89 -2.63 -15.77
C LEU A 193 -29.31 -3.71 -14.77
N ALA A 194 -28.40 -4.61 -14.39
CA ALA A 194 -28.68 -5.64 -13.38
C ALA A 194 -29.09 -5.04 -12.03
N LYS A 195 -28.41 -3.98 -11.58
CA LYS A 195 -28.76 -3.26 -10.34
C LYS A 195 -30.19 -2.70 -10.37
N LEU A 196 -30.68 -2.31 -11.54
CA LEU A 196 -32.02 -1.75 -11.74
C LEU A 196 -33.11 -2.80 -12.02
N GLY A 197 -32.75 -4.09 -12.10
CA GLY A 197 -33.65 -5.18 -12.51
C GLY A 197 -33.95 -5.20 -14.01
N LEU A 198 -33.01 -4.72 -14.83
CA LEU A 198 -33.12 -4.56 -16.28
C LEU A 198 -32.11 -5.41 -17.06
N GLU A 199 -31.57 -6.48 -16.45
CA GLU A 199 -30.55 -7.34 -17.04
C GLU A 199 -30.97 -8.01 -18.37
N GLY A 200 -32.28 -8.22 -18.57
CA GLY A 200 -32.85 -8.75 -19.81
C GLY A 200 -32.91 -7.74 -20.96
N ALA A 201 -32.66 -6.45 -20.71
CA ALA A 201 -32.71 -5.42 -21.75
C ALA A 201 -31.49 -5.52 -22.68
N ALA A 202 -31.69 -6.05 -23.89
CA ALA A 202 -30.63 -6.14 -24.89
C ALA A 202 -30.46 -4.83 -25.69
N ASP A 203 -31.59 -4.19 -26.01
CA ASP A 203 -31.68 -3.01 -26.86
C ASP A 203 -32.02 -1.75 -26.02
N PRO A 204 -31.19 -0.70 -26.02
CA PRO A 204 -31.51 0.56 -25.36
C PRO A 204 -32.80 1.21 -25.87
N ASP A 205 -33.14 1.04 -27.15
CA ASP A 205 -34.34 1.64 -27.72
C ASP A 205 -35.63 0.94 -27.25
N ALA A 206 -35.53 -0.30 -26.76
CA ALA A 206 -36.66 -1.03 -26.17
C ALA A 206 -36.99 -0.61 -24.73
N LEU A 207 -36.14 0.20 -24.06
CA LEU A 207 -36.43 0.67 -22.71
C LEU A 207 -37.59 1.68 -22.70
N SER A 208 -38.46 1.55 -21.70
CA SER A 208 -39.51 2.55 -21.39
C SER A 208 -38.89 3.90 -21.05
N GLU A 209 -39.66 4.99 -21.13
CA GLU A 209 -39.16 6.33 -20.76
C GLU A 209 -38.69 6.37 -19.29
N GLU A 210 -39.42 5.70 -18.39
CA GLU A 210 -39.06 5.58 -16.98
C GLU A 210 -37.75 4.81 -16.79
N ASP A 211 -37.57 3.68 -17.48
CA ASP A 211 -36.35 2.88 -17.38
C ASP A 211 -35.14 3.61 -18.00
N ARG A 212 -35.35 4.35 -19.09
CA ARG A 212 -34.32 5.23 -19.66
C ARG A 212 -33.89 6.29 -18.66
N ARG A 213 -34.84 6.91 -17.95
CA ARG A 213 -34.56 7.87 -16.88
C ARG A 213 -33.78 7.22 -15.74
N ARG A 214 -34.25 6.10 -15.18
CA ARG A 214 -33.59 5.37 -14.08
C ARG A 214 -32.17 4.91 -14.47
N PHE A 215 -32.01 4.44 -15.71
CA PHE A 215 -30.71 4.07 -16.24
C PHE A 215 -29.79 5.29 -16.42
N ALA A 216 -30.29 6.38 -17.02
CA ALA A 216 -29.48 7.54 -17.37
C ALA A 216 -29.15 8.47 -16.20
N ARG A 217 -29.91 8.45 -15.10
CA ARG A 217 -29.73 9.34 -13.95
C ARG A 217 -29.34 8.55 -12.70
N LEU A 218 -28.21 8.90 -12.08
CA LEU A 218 -27.81 8.38 -10.78
C LEU A 218 -28.57 9.07 -9.64
N ASP A 219 -28.97 10.33 -9.89
CA ASP A 219 -29.61 11.22 -8.92
C ASP A 219 -28.77 11.37 -7.65
N ILE A 220 -27.48 11.67 -7.85
CA ILE A 220 -26.48 11.85 -6.79
C ILE A 220 -27.01 12.89 -5.79
N ASP A 221 -26.97 12.56 -4.49
CA ASP A 221 -27.11 13.56 -3.43
C ASP A 221 -25.74 14.20 -3.17
N PRO A 222 -25.53 15.49 -3.51
CA PRO A 222 -24.24 16.16 -3.35
C PRO A 222 -23.73 16.18 -1.91
N ALA A 223 -24.63 16.14 -0.91
CA ALA A 223 -24.26 16.16 0.51
C ALA A 223 -23.63 14.83 0.97
N THR A 224 -23.82 13.76 0.20
CA THR A 224 -23.31 12.41 0.53
C THR A 224 -22.03 12.04 -0.21
N ILE A 225 -21.51 12.93 -1.08
CA ILE A 225 -20.26 12.67 -1.81
C ILE A 225 -19.10 12.59 -0.80
N THR A 226 -18.56 11.39 -0.61
CA THR A 226 -17.41 11.13 0.27
C THR A 226 -16.09 11.22 -0.48
N TRP A 227 -16.11 11.09 -1.81
CA TRP A 227 -14.91 11.06 -2.62
C TRP A 227 -14.21 12.43 -2.70
N ARG A 228 -12.94 12.45 -2.32
CA ARG A 228 -12.05 13.61 -2.33
C ARG A 228 -11.02 13.48 -3.46
N ARG A 229 -10.25 14.54 -3.70
CA ARG A 229 -9.09 14.50 -4.61
C ARG A 229 -7.83 14.12 -3.83
N VAL A 230 -6.75 13.82 -4.53
CA VAL A 230 -5.47 13.54 -3.87
C VAL A 230 -4.28 14.18 -4.55
N LEU A 231 -3.24 14.42 -3.75
CA LEU A 231 -1.91 14.88 -4.17
C LEU A 231 -0.86 14.22 -3.27
N ASP A 232 0.23 13.70 -3.82
CA ASP A 232 1.33 13.14 -3.02
C ASP A 232 2.33 14.22 -2.57
N THR A 233 1.83 15.20 -1.82
CA THR A 233 2.59 16.31 -1.25
C THR A 233 1.94 16.73 0.07
N ASN A 234 2.75 17.09 1.06
CA ASN A 234 2.25 17.54 2.35
C ASN A 234 1.74 18.99 2.29
N ASP A 235 0.53 19.17 1.75
CA ASP A 235 -0.12 20.48 1.64
C ASP A 235 -1.34 20.60 2.56
N ARG A 236 -1.21 21.41 3.62
CA ARG A 236 -2.29 21.62 4.59
C ARG A 236 -3.41 22.53 4.08
N PHE A 237 -3.14 23.40 3.10
CA PHE A 237 -4.11 24.37 2.60
C PHE A 237 -5.17 23.73 1.71
N LEU A 238 -4.90 22.54 1.16
CA LEU A 238 -5.84 21.78 0.35
C LEU A 238 -6.80 20.90 1.17
N ARG A 239 -6.71 20.90 2.51
CA ARG A 239 -7.61 20.09 3.37
C ARG A 239 -9.09 20.45 3.19
N GLY A 240 -9.39 21.72 2.95
CA GLY A 240 -10.73 22.22 2.62
C GLY A 240 -10.65 23.21 1.45
N VAL A 241 -11.44 22.97 0.40
CA VAL A 241 -11.51 23.81 -0.80
C VAL A 241 -12.95 23.89 -1.31
N THR A 242 -13.30 25.01 -1.94
CA THR A 242 -14.56 25.15 -2.69
C THR A 242 -14.30 24.90 -4.19
N LEU A 243 -14.97 23.92 -4.77
CA LEU A 243 -14.91 23.57 -6.19
C LEU A 243 -15.97 24.34 -7.01
N GLY A 244 -15.86 24.32 -8.33
CA GLY A 244 -16.93 24.80 -9.22
C GLY A 244 -17.08 26.32 -9.32
N ARG A 245 -16.07 27.10 -8.88
CA ARG A 245 -16.12 28.58 -8.93
C ARG A 245 -15.91 29.18 -10.33
N GLY A 246 -15.93 28.36 -11.38
CA GLY A 246 -15.83 28.80 -12.76
C GLY A 246 -17.14 29.41 -13.26
N PRO A 247 -17.12 30.33 -14.24
CA PRO A 247 -18.34 30.97 -14.74
C PRO A 247 -19.38 30.00 -15.32
N LYS A 248 -18.97 28.82 -15.81
CA LYS A 248 -19.88 27.81 -16.39
C LYS A 248 -20.49 26.89 -15.33
N GLU A 249 -19.87 26.82 -14.16
CA GLU A 249 -20.25 25.97 -13.04
C GLU A 249 -20.95 26.77 -11.92
N ALA A 250 -21.20 28.07 -12.15
CA ALA A 250 -21.85 28.97 -11.20
C ALA A 250 -23.20 28.39 -10.71
N GLY A 251 -23.40 28.38 -9.39
CA GLY A 251 -24.57 27.77 -8.74
C GLY A 251 -24.45 26.26 -8.49
N HIS A 252 -23.33 25.65 -8.87
CA HIS A 252 -23.00 24.25 -8.61
C HIS A 252 -21.69 24.10 -7.81
N GLU A 253 -21.35 25.11 -7.00
CA GLU A 253 -20.20 25.05 -6.10
C GLU A 253 -20.38 24.01 -5.00
N ARG A 254 -19.26 23.41 -4.55
CA ARG A 254 -19.26 22.39 -3.49
C ARG A 254 -18.00 22.44 -2.65
N GLU A 255 -18.16 22.28 -1.34
CA GLU A 255 -17.05 22.06 -0.41
C GLU A 255 -16.46 20.65 -0.57
N SER A 256 -15.13 20.57 -0.62
CA SER A 256 -14.37 19.34 -0.82
C SER A 256 -12.96 19.49 -0.22
N GLY A 257 -12.03 18.64 -0.64
CA GLY A 257 -10.62 18.79 -0.28
C GLY A 257 -9.74 17.71 -0.88
N PHE A 258 -8.48 17.74 -0.49
CA PHE A 258 -7.46 16.80 -0.88
C PHE A 258 -6.94 16.00 0.30
N ASP A 259 -6.63 14.74 0.04
CA ASP A 259 -5.87 13.87 0.92
C ASP A 259 -4.52 13.52 0.28
N ILE A 260 -3.58 12.98 1.07
CA ILE A 260 -2.33 12.48 0.49
C ILE A 260 -2.61 11.22 -0.34
N ALA A 261 -1.92 11.02 -1.47
CA ALA A 261 -2.27 9.98 -2.44
C ALA A 261 -2.34 8.55 -1.85
N VAL A 262 -1.45 8.23 -0.92
CA VAL A 262 -1.42 6.93 -0.22
C VAL A 262 -2.61 6.69 0.72
N ALA A 263 -3.42 7.71 1.01
CA ALA A 263 -4.67 7.61 1.76
C ALA A 263 -5.88 7.26 0.87
N SER A 264 -5.72 7.26 -0.46
CA SER A 264 -6.78 6.90 -1.41
C SER A 264 -7.29 5.47 -1.19
N GLU A 265 -8.61 5.27 -1.31
CA GLU A 265 -9.20 3.93 -1.33
C GLU A 265 -8.61 3.07 -2.47
N ILE A 266 -8.26 3.68 -3.60
CA ILE A 266 -7.61 2.97 -4.72
C ILE A 266 -6.27 2.35 -4.28
N MET A 267 -5.53 3.00 -3.36
CA MET A 267 -4.30 2.42 -2.80
C MET A 267 -4.59 1.17 -1.95
N ALA A 268 -5.67 1.18 -1.17
CA ALA A 268 -6.11 0.00 -0.41
C ALA A 268 -6.63 -1.12 -1.32
N VAL A 269 -7.35 -0.77 -2.40
CA VAL A 269 -7.81 -1.71 -3.42
C VAL A 269 -6.62 -2.36 -4.13
N LEU A 270 -5.60 -1.59 -4.51
CA LEU A 270 -4.35 -2.10 -5.07
C LEU A 270 -3.62 -3.04 -4.11
N ALA A 271 -3.58 -2.69 -2.82
CA ALA A 271 -2.90 -3.49 -1.81
C ALA A 271 -3.60 -4.83 -1.52
N LEU A 272 -4.93 -4.90 -1.64
CA LEU A 272 -5.71 -6.11 -1.36
C LEU A 272 -6.04 -6.96 -2.59
N ALA A 273 -5.90 -6.41 -3.80
CA ALA A 273 -6.18 -7.15 -5.02
C ALA A 273 -5.27 -8.37 -5.14
N GLY A 274 -5.87 -9.52 -5.48
CA GLY A 274 -5.17 -10.79 -5.68
C GLY A 274 -4.89 -11.13 -7.14
N SER A 275 -5.52 -10.42 -8.09
CA SER A 275 -5.41 -10.60 -9.54
C SER A 275 -5.98 -9.38 -10.28
N LEU A 276 -5.76 -9.28 -11.60
CA LEU A 276 -6.35 -8.20 -12.40
C LEU A 276 -7.90 -8.24 -12.43
N PRO A 277 -8.58 -9.40 -12.56
CA PRO A 277 -10.03 -9.47 -12.42
C PRO A 277 -10.54 -9.00 -11.04
N ASP A 278 -9.91 -9.44 -9.95
CA ASP A 278 -10.27 -9.01 -8.59
C ASP A 278 -10.04 -7.50 -8.40
N PHE A 279 -8.94 -6.97 -8.94
CA PHE A 279 -8.67 -5.53 -8.91
C PHE A 279 -9.76 -4.73 -9.62
N ARG A 280 -10.19 -5.17 -10.81
CA ARG A 280 -11.28 -4.52 -11.55
C ARG A 280 -12.61 -4.57 -10.81
N GLU A 281 -12.92 -5.71 -10.19
CA GLU A 281 -14.13 -5.86 -9.38
C GLU A 281 -14.15 -4.88 -8.21
N ARG A 282 -13.05 -4.82 -7.45
CA ARG A 282 -12.91 -3.90 -6.31
C ARG A 282 -12.99 -2.44 -6.72
N LEU A 283 -12.34 -2.07 -7.83
CA LEU A 283 -12.45 -0.72 -8.38
C LEU A 283 -13.90 -0.36 -8.72
N GLY A 284 -14.63 -1.29 -9.34
CA GLY A 284 -16.04 -1.10 -9.71
C GLY A 284 -16.98 -0.97 -8.50
N ALA A 285 -16.67 -1.66 -7.40
CA ALA A 285 -17.47 -1.69 -6.18
C ALA A 285 -17.28 -0.48 -5.25
N MET A 286 -16.26 0.37 -5.46
CA MET A 286 -16.02 1.56 -4.62
C MET A 286 -17.24 2.47 -4.63
N VAL A 287 -17.73 2.82 -3.44
CA VAL A 287 -18.90 3.70 -3.24
C VAL A 287 -18.43 5.14 -3.06
N PHE A 288 -18.97 6.07 -3.85
CA PHE A 288 -18.55 7.48 -3.80
C PHE A 288 -19.61 8.44 -3.25
N ALA A 289 -20.87 8.03 -3.25
CA ALA A 289 -22.02 8.81 -2.78
C ALA A 289 -23.24 7.90 -2.60
N SER A 290 -24.34 8.48 -2.12
CA SER A 290 -25.68 7.93 -2.25
C SER A 290 -26.50 8.73 -3.26
N SER A 291 -27.51 8.09 -3.85
CA SER A 291 -28.58 8.82 -4.55
C SER A 291 -29.46 9.55 -3.54
N LYS A 292 -30.32 10.47 -4.00
CA LYS A 292 -31.33 11.12 -3.15
C LYS A 292 -32.36 10.15 -2.56
N ALA A 293 -32.49 8.95 -3.13
CA ALA A 293 -33.30 7.86 -2.59
C ALA A 293 -32.56 7.03 -1.52
N GLY A 294 -31.28 7.35 -1.24
CA GLY A 294 -30.44 6.65 -0.27
C GLY A 294 -29.72 5.41 -0.82
N GLU A 295 -29.76 5.16 -2.13
CA GLU A 295 -29.08 4.00 -2.71
C GLU A 295 -27.57 4.29 -2.87
N PRO A 296 -26.67 3.35 -2.51
CA PRO A 296 -25.24 3.55 -2.69
C PRO A 296 -24.88 3.58 -4.18
N LEU A 297 -24.05 4.55 -4.59
CA LEU A 297 -23.60 4.71 -5.98
C LEU A 297 -22.12 4.33 -6.11
N THR A 298 -21.81 3.48 -7.08
CA THR A 298 -20.46 2.91 -7.25
C THR A 298 -19.70 3.45 -8.47
N ALA A 299 -18.41 3.18 -8.56
CA ALA A 299 -17.61 3.51 -9.75
C ALA A 299 -18.11 2.82 -11.04
N ASP A 300 -18.76 1.65 -10.92
CA ASP A 300 -19.44 1.01 -12.04
C ASP A 300 -20.73 1.75 -12.45
N ASP A 301 -21.51 2.27 -11.48
CA ASP A 301 -22.66 3.13 -11.79
C ASP A 301 -22.23 4.39 -12.56
N LEU A 302 -21.08 4.95 -12.17
CA LEU A 302 -20.49 6.11 -12.85
C LEU A 302 -19.90 5.76 -14.23
N GLY A 303 -19.64 4.48 -14.50
CA GLY A 303 -19.12 4.00 -15.78
C GLY A 303 -17.61 4.21 -15.97
N VAL A 304 -16.82 4.28 -14.89
CA VAL A 304 -15.38 4.63 -14.98
C VAL A 304 -14.42 3.51 -14.57
N SER A 305 -14.90 2.39 -14.00
CA SER A 305 -14.04 1.31 -13.49
C SER A 305 -13.04 0.78 -14.54
N GLY A 306 -13.46 0.67 -15.80
CA GLY A 306 -12.57 0.29 -16.91
C GLY A 306 -11.45 1.30 -17.16
N ALA A 307 -11.74 2.60 -17.10
CA ALA A 307 -10.76 3.65 -17.28
C ALA A 307 -9.76 3.69 -16.11
N LEU A 308 -10.26 3.51 -14.87
CA LEU A 308 -9.41 3.38 -13.69
C LEU A 308 -8.44 2.19 -13.83
N ALA A 309 -8.96 1.03 -14.25
CA ALA A 309 -8.13 -0.16 -14.45
C ALA A 309 -7.04 0.03 -15.51
N VAL A 310 -7.33 0.76 -16.60
CA VAL A 310 -6.34 1.08 -17.63
C VAL A 310 -5.25 2.02 -17.12
N LEU A 311 -5.60 3.05 -16.34
CA LEU A 311 -4.61 3.93 -15.70
C LEU A 311 -3.68 3.18 -14.74
N LEU A 312 -4.19 2.12 -14.12
CA LEU A 312 -3.49 1.35 -13.09
C LEU A 312 -2.90 0.03 -13.62
N LYS A 313 -2.91 -0.19 -14.95
CA LYS A 313 -2.53 -1.46 -15.58
C LYS A 313 -1.09 -1.90 -15.26
N ASP A 314 -0.17 -0.93 -15.10
CA ASP A 314 1.23 -1.19 -14.76
C ASP A 314 1.44 -1.07 -13.25
N ALA A 315 0.62 -0.26 -12.58
CA ALA A 315 0.68 -0.03 -11.14
C ALA A 315 0.26 -1.25 -10.30
N ILE A 316 -0.39 -2.25 -10.90
CA ILE A 316 -0.69 -3.54 -10.26
C ILE A 316 0.53 -4.49 -10.19
N LEU A 317 1.59 -4.20 -10.92
CA LEU A 317 2.79 -5.04 -10.98
C LEU A 317 3.79 -4.63 -9.88
N PRO A 318 4.21 -5.56 -8.98
CA PRO A 318 5.21 -5.25 -7.96
C PRO A 318 6.54 -4.79 -8.54
N THR A 319 7.20 -3.84 -7.88
CA THR A 319 8.53 -3.38 -8.27
C THR A 319 9.60 -4.20 -7.57
N LEU A 320 10.41 -4.92 -8.35
CA LEU A 320 11.63 -5.59 -7.91
C LEU A 320 12.76 -4.56 -7.73
N MET A 321 13.41 -4.64 -6.58
CA MET A 321 14.62 -3.93 -6.17
C MET A 321 15.55 -4.91 -5.42
N GLN A 322 16.59 -4.39 -4.77
CA GLN A 322 17.52 -5.18 -3.99
C GLN A 322 17.96 -4.47 -2.70
N THR A 323 18.46 -5.25 -1.75
CA THR A 323 19.17 -4.74 -0.58
C THR A 323 20.63 -4.42 -0.90
N LEU A 324 21.35 -3.79 0.05
CA LEU A 324 22.79 -3.57 -0.04
C LEU A 324 23.60 -4.85 -0.36
N GLU A 325 23.09 -6.03 0.03
CA GLU A 325 23.72 -7.34 -0.16
C GLU A 325 23.14 -8.13 -1.35
N ALA A 326 22.44 -7.44 -2.26
CA ALA A 326 21.78 -8.04 -3.42
C ALA A 326 20.70 -9.09 -3.08
N THR A 327 20.14 -9.04 -1.87
CA THR A 327 18.93 -9.85 -1.56
C THR A 327 17.70 -9.22 -2.24
N PRO A 328 16.86 -9.98 -2.96
CA PRO A 328 15.73 -9.42 -3.70
C PRO A 328 14.63 -8.80 -2.82
N VAL A 329 14.01 -7.74 -3.32
CA VAL A 329 12.97 -6.98 -2.62
C VAL A 329 11.82 -6.67 -3.56
N LEU A 330 10.58 -6.96 -3.17
CA LEU A 330 9.37 -6.48 -3.84
C LEU A 330 8.79 -5.28 -3.07
N VAL A 331 8.77 -4.13 -3.73
CA VAL A 331 8.17 -2.89 -3.23
C VAL A 331 6.85 -2.67 -3.95
N HIS A 332 5.74 -2.67 -3.21
CA HIS A 332 4.44 -2.53 -3.86
C HIS A 332 3.30 -2.13 -2.92
N ALA A 333 2.50 -1.16 -3.37
CA ALA A 333 1.46 -0.48 -2.61
C ALA A 333 1.97 0.15 -1.30
N GLY A 334 1.17 1.01 -0.68
CA GLY A 334 1.56 1.68 0.56
C GLY A 334 0.40 2.33 1.29
N PRO A 335 -0.71 1.61 1.57
CA PRO A 335 -1.85 2.20 2.24
C PRO A 335 -1.51 2.61 3.67
N PHE A 336 -2.24 3.60 4.16
CA PHE A 336 -2.21 3.98 5.57
C PHE A 336 -2.60 2.80 6.49
N ALA A 337 -2.05 2.80 7.69
CA ALA A 337 -2.29 1.75 8.68
C ALA A 337 -3.40 2.11 9.68
N ASN A 338 -3.91 3.35 9.68
CA ASN A 338 -5.01 3.79 10.53
C ASN A 338 -6.37 3.65 9.81
N ILE A 339 -6.56 4.34 8.69
CA ILE A 339 -7.80 4.30 7.88
C ILE A 339 -7.86 3.11 6.92
N ALA A 340 -6.73 2.42 6.69
CA ALA A 340 -6.62 1.20 5.93
C ALA A 340 -5.76 0.17 6.69
N HIS A 341 -5.27 -0.86 6.01
CA HIS A 341 -4.62 -2.01 6.64
C HIS A 341 -3.11 -1.91 6.81
N GLY A 342 -2.42 -0.96 6.16
CA GLY A 342 -1.02 -0.69 6.46
C GLY A 342 0.02 -1.72 6.01
N ASN A 343 -0.26 -2.53 4.98
CA ASN A 343 0.62 -3.60 4.50
C ASN A 343 0.96 -3.42 3.01
N SER A 344 2.05 -4.04 2.53
CA SER A 344 2.35 -4.19 1.09
C SER A 344 1.26 -5.01 0.38
N SER A 345 1.31 -5.09 -0.95
CA SER A 345 0.25 -5.76 -1.71
C SER A 345 0.21 -7.29 -1.53
N VAL A 346 -0.99 -7.86 -1.64
CA VAL A 346 -1.23 -9.32 -1.70
C VAL A 346 -0.52 -9.96 -2.88
N ILE A 347 -0.55 -9.32 -4.06
CA ILE A 347 0.13 -9.81 -5.27
C ILE A 347 1.64 -9.96 -5.06
N ALA A 348 2.29 -8.99 -4.41
CA ALA A 348 3.73 -9.05 -4.16
C ALA A 348 4.08 -10.25 -3.28
N ASP A 349 3.32 -10.49 -2.21
CA ASP A 349 3.57 -11.59 -1.31
C ASP A 349 3.30 -12.95 -1.96
N ARG A 350 2.22 -13.07 -2.75
CA ARG A 350 1.93 -14.30 -3.52
C ARG A 350 3.06 -14.62 -4.51
N LEU A 351 3.55 -13.61 -5.24
CA LEU A 351 4.67 -13.77 -6.16
C LEU A 351 5.92 -14.22 -5.42
N ALA A 352 6.29 -13.51 -4.35
CA ALA A 352 7.46 -13.84 -3.55
C ALA A 352 7.38 -15.26 -2.99
N LEU A 353 6.23 -15.68 -2.45
CA LEU A 353 6.05 -17.01 -1.85
C LEU A 353 6.24 -18.13 -2.86
N LYS A 354 5.76 -17.93 -4.10
CA LYS A 354 5.96 -18.88 -5.19
C LYS A 354 7.41 -18.90 -5.67
N LEU A 355 8.03 -17.73 -5.80
CA LEU A 355 9.40 -17.59 -6.28
C LEU A 355 10.43 -18.13 -5.29
N VAL A 356 10.23 -18.01 -3.98
CA VAL A 356 11.19 -18.57 -3.01
C VAL A 356 11.03 -20.08 -2.83
N GLY A 357 9.84 -20.63 -3.10
CA GLY A 357 9.53 -22.05 -2.95
C GLY A 357 9.51 -22.54 -1.49
N PRO A 358 9.19 -23.82 -1.22
CA PRO A 358 8.92 -24.35 0.12
C PRO A 358 10.09 -24.21 1.12
N GLU A 359 11.32 -24.25 0.63
CA GLU A 359 12.55 -24.10 1.44
C GLU A 359 12.97 -22.64 1.66
N GLY A 360 12.25 -21.70 1.03
CA GLY A 360 12.54 -20.29 1.04
C GLY A 360 11.68 -19.49 2.03
N TYR A 361 11.97 -18.20 2.12
CA TYR A 361 11.37 -17.29 3.09
C TYR A 361 10.92 -15.99 2.42
N VAL A 362 9.72 -15.55 2.74
CA VAL A 362 9.24 -14.19 2.46
C VAL A 362 9.16 -13.45 3.78
N VAL A 363 9.89 -12.35 3.90
CA VAL A 363 9.83 -11.45 5.05
C VAL A 363 9.03 -10.22 4.66
N THR A 364 7.92 -9.96 5.33
CA THR A 364 7.12 -8.74 5.12
C THR A 364 6.91 -8.02 6.45
N GLU A 365 6.32 -6.83 6.41
CA GLU A 365 6.06 -6.01 7.59
C GLU A 365 4.67 -5.38 7.59
N ALA A 366 4.21 -5.03 8.79
CA ALA A 366 2.97 -4.28 9.00
C ALA A 366 3.23 -2.90 9.62
N GLY A 367 2.50 -1.89 9.17
CA GLY A 367 2.60 -0.51 9.68
C GLY A 367 2.13 -0.37 11.15
N PHE A 368 2.64 0.66 11.87
CA PHE A 368 2.41 0.84 13.31
C PHE A 368 2.89 -0.36 14.18
N GLY A 369 2.33 -0.51 15.39
CA GLY A 369 2.58 -1.63 16.29
C GLY A 369 1.69 -2.83 15.97
N ALA A 370 1.89 -3.94 16.69
CA ALA A 370 1.16 -5.19 16.47
C ALA A 370 -0.37 -5.08 16.76
N ASP A 371 -0.77 -4.15 17.63
CA ASP A 371 -2.17 -3.82 17.93
C ASP A 371 -2.95 -3.26 16.73
N ILE A 372 -2.27 -2.70 15.73
CA ILE A 372 -2.89 -2.14 14.52
C ILE A 372 -2.42 -2.89 13.28
N GLY A 373 -1.12 -2.89 13.03
CA GLY A 373 -0.55 -3.44 11.81
C GLY A 373 -0.72 -4.95 11.71
N LEU A 374 -0.24 -5.67 12.73
CA LEU A 374 -0.32 -7.12 12.75
C LEU A 374 -1.78 -7.59 12.83
N GLU A 375 -2.60 -6.95 13.65
CA GLU A 375 -4.04 -7.22 13.71
C GLU A 375 -4.70 -7.13 12.32
N LYS A 376 -4.51 -6.01 11.60
CA LYS A 376 -5.08 -5.84 10.26
C LYS A 376 -4.43 -6.73 9.21
N PHE A 377 -3.15 -7.07 9.38
CA PHE A 377 -2.49 -8.07 8.56
C PHE A 377 -3.21 -9.43 8.68
N MET A 378 -3.45 -9.90 9.90
CA MET A 378 -4.15 -11.18 10.14
C MET A 378 -5.61 -11.14 9.71
N ASN A 379 -6.35 -10.11 10.14
CA ASN A 379 -7.82 -10.10 10.01
C ASN A 379 -8.33 -9.54 8.68
N ILE A 380 -7.51 -8.78 7.94
CA ILE A 380 -7.87 -8.22 6.63
C ILE A 380 -7.02 -8.86 5.53
N LYS A 381 -5.69 -8.71 5.56
CA LYS A 381 -4.83 -9.14 4.45
C LYS A 381 -4.74 -10.66 4.32
N CYS A 382 -4.47 -11.39 5.39
CA CYS A 382 -4.46 -12.86 5.38
C CYS A 382 -5.83 -13.43 5.04
N ARG A 383 -6.91 -12.88 5.61
CA ARG A 383 -8.29 -13.27 5.28
C ARG A 383 -8.61 -13.08 3.79
N ALA A 384 -8.27 -11.91 3.22
CA ALA A 384 -8.55 -11.61 1.81
C ALA A 384 -7.67 -12.41 0.84
N SER A 385 -6.43 -12.68 1.21
CA SER A 385 -5.46 -13.38 0.35
C SER A 385 -5.48 -14.90 0.48
N GLY A 386 -6.01 -15.43 1.58
CA GLY A 386 -5.89 -16.84 1.96
C GLY A 386 -4.48 -17.24 2.42
N LEU A 387 -3.54 -16.29 2.55
CA LEU A 387 -2.18 -16.56 3.03
C LEU A 387 -2.15 -16.66 4.55
N THR A 388 -1.36 -17.59 5.07
CA THR A 388 -1.13 -17.77 6.51
C THR A 388 0.35 -17.61 6.81
N PRO A 389 0.76 -16.72 7.72
CA PRO A 389 2.15 -16.59 8.13
C PRO A 389 2.62 -17.82 8.92
N SER A 390 3.91 -18.14 8.80
CA SER A 390 4.60 -19.21 9.53
C SER A 390 5.13 -18.74 10.89
N ALA A 391 5.43 -17.43 11.04
CA ALA A 391 5.96 -16.84 12.27
C ALA A 391 5.73 -15.32 12.31
N VAL A 392 5.73 -14.78 13.53
CA VAL A 392 5.71 -13.34 13.80
C VAL A 392 7.03 -12.92 14.44
N VAL A 393 7.64 -11.84 13.96
CA VAL A 393 8.76 -11.17 14.62
C VAL A 393 8.27 -9.85 15.21
N LEU A 394 8.43 -9.67 16.52
CA LEU A 394 8.09 -8.43 17.24
C LEU A 394 9.35 -7.65 17.56
N VAL A 395 9.45 -6.46 16.97
CA VAL A 395 10.59 -5.56 17.13
C VAL A 395 10.39 -4.64 18.34
N ALA A 396 11.41 -4.56 19.19
CA ALA A 396 11.47 -3.67 20.34
C ALA A 396 12.87 -3.05 20.48
N THR A 397 12.98 -1.98 21.26
CA THR A 397 14.25 -1.36 21.64
C THR A 397 14.21 -1.06 23.13
N VAL A 398 15.35 -1.14 23.83
CA VAL A 398 15.43 -0.81 25.26
C VAL A 398 14.92 0.61 25.51
N ARG A 399 15.30 1.58 24.66
CA ARG A 399 14.83 2.97 24.77
C ARG A 399 13.32 3.12 24.66
N ALA A 400 12.68 2.44 23.70
CA ALA A 400 11.21 2.49 23.56
C ALA A 400 10.51 1.81 24.74
N LEU A 401 11.06 0.70 25.25
CA LEU A 401 10.55 0.05 26.46
C LEU A 401 10.67 0.99 27.67
N LYS A 402 11.80 1.66 27.87
CA LYS A 402 11.95 2.67 28.94
C LYS A 402 10.89 3.77 28.85
N MET A 403 10.51 4.20 27.65
CA MET A 403 9.43 5.19 27.48
C MET A 403 8.07 4.62 27.91
N HIS A 404 7.75 3.38 27.52
CA HIS A 404 6.54 2.69 27.99
C HIS A 404 6.55 2.39 29.50
N GLY A 405 7.73 2.31 30.11
CA GLY A 405 7.91 2.16 31.55
C GLY A 405 7.63 3.43 32.36
N GLY A 406 7.34 4.55 31.70
CA GLY A 406 7.10 5.85 32.36
C GLY A 406 8.22 6.87 32.18
N GLY A 407 9.11 6.65 31.20
CA GLY A 407 10.17 7.60 30.88
C GLY A 407 9.65 8.98 30.43
N PRO A 408 10.46 10.05 30.54
CA PRO A 408 10.05 11.40 30.17
C PRO A 408 9.60 11.54 28.71
N ALA A 409 8.65 12.41 28.41
CA ALA A 409 8.18 12.62 27.05
C ALA A 409 9.31 13.05 26.09
N VAL A 410 9.35 12.44 24.90
CA VAL A 410 10.35 12.73 23.86
C VAL A 410 9.74 13.64 22.80
N THR A 411 10.43 14.74 22.49
CA THR A 411 10.06 15.68 21.42
C THR A 411 11.15 15.69 20.36
N ALA A 412 10.78 15.54 19.10
CA ALA A 412 11.71 15.58 17.98
C ALA A 412 12.54 16.89 17.99
N GLY A 413 13.86 16.76 17.77
CA GLY A 413 14.79 17.89 17.76
C GLY A 413 15.27 18.37 19.14
N ARG A 414 14.78 17.77 20.25
CA ARG A 414 15.32 18.03 21.60
C ARG A 414 16.29 16.92 22.04
N PRO A 415 17.29 17.24 22.88
CA PRO A 415 18.16 16.22 23.48
C PRO A 415 17.34 15.18 24.25
N LEU A 416 17.78 13.92 24.18
CA LEU A 416 17.17 12.84 24.95
C LEU A 416 17.45 13.01 26.45
N ALA A 417 16.46 12.70 27.28
CA ALA A 417 16.64 12.67 28.72
C ALA A 417 17.64 11.56 29.13
N PRO A 418 18.39 11.71 30.24
CA PRO A 418 19.35 10.71 30.71
C PRO A 418 18.77 9.31 30.88
N ALA A 419 17.48 9.19 31.22
CA ALA A 419 16.76 7.93 31.31
C ALA A 419 16.82 7.08 30.01
N TYR A 420 17.08 7.70 28.85
CA TYR A 420 17.19 7.01 27.56
C TYR A 420 18.63 6.75 27.11
N THR A 421 19.62 7.34 27.77
CA THR A 421 21.05 7.24 27.40
C THR A 421 21.90 6.58 28.47
N SER A 422 21.37 6.43 29.68
CA SER A 422 21.98 5.71 30.81
C SER A 422 21.17 4.46 31.13
N GLU A 423 21.82 3.51 31.80
CA GLU A 423 21.20 2.27 32.26
C GLU A 423 20.03 2.57 33.21
N ASP A 424 18.86 1.99 32.94
CA ASP A 424 17.74 1.93 33.86
C ASP A 424 16.96 0.63 33.66
N VAL A 425 17.42 -0.42 34.34
CA VAL A 425 16.83 -1.77 34.28
C VAL A 425 15.39 -1.76 34.81
N ALA A 426 15.09 -0.98 35.86
CA ALA A 426 13.76 -0.93 36.46
C ALA A 426 12.74 -0.34 35.48
N LEU A 427 13.10 0.76 34.83
CA LEU A 427 12.27 1.41 33.82
C LEU A 427 12.10 0.52 32.58
N THR A 428 13.16 -0.18 32.16
CA THR A 428 13.11 -1.15 31.06
C THR A 428 12.12 -2.28 31.38
N ARG A 429 12.23 -2.91 32.56
CA ARG A 429 11.32 -3.97 33.02
C ARG A 429 9.87 -3.51 33.11
N ALA A 430 9.62 -2.29 33.61
CA ALA A 430 8.28 -1.72 33.63
C ALA A 430 7.70 -1.59 32.21
N GLY A 431 8.54 -1.18 31.25
CA GLY A 431 8.20 -1.10 29.83
C GLY A 431 7.86 -2.42 29.16
N CYS A 432 8.45 -3.53 29.62
CA CYS A 432 8.19 -4.87 29.07
C CYS A 432 6.72 -5.29 29.17
N ALA A 433 5.89 -4.64 30.00
CA ALA A 433 4.44 -4.84 30.00
C ALA A 433 3.81 -4.57 28.62
N ASN A 434 4.31 -3.58 27.87
CA ASN A 434 3.86 -3.30 26.50
C ASN A 434 4.24 -4.44 25.54
N LEU A 435 5.50 -4.87 25.56
CA LEU A 435 5.99 -5.98 24.75
C LEU A 435 5.26 -7.28 25.07
N ALA A 436 5.11 -7.63 26.35
CA ALA A 436 4.42 -8.84 26.80
C ALA A 436 2.96 -8.88 26.31
N ARG A 437 2.26 -7.73 26.30
CA ARG A 437 0.92 -7.65 25.71
C ARG A 437 0.92 -7.94 24.21
N HIS A 438 1.87 -7.37 23.46
CA HIS A 438 1.99 -7.63 22.02
C HIS A 438 2.36 -9.09 21.72
N VAL A 439 3.24 -9.69 22.51
CA VAL A 439 3.57 -11.12 22.43
C VAL A 439 2.32 -11.97 22.64
N ALA A 440 1.53 -11.69 23.69
CA ALA A 440 0.28 -12.41 23.94
C ALA A 440 -0.74 -12.25 22.81
N ASN A 441 -0.89 -11.04 22.26
CA ASN A 441 -1.78 -10.77 21.13
C ASN A 441 -1.35 -11.53 19.86
N ALA A 442 -0.04 -11.55 19.55
CA ALA A 442 0.49 -12.28 18.41
C ALA A 442 0.33 -13.80 18.57
N ALA A 443 0.62 -14.32 19.77
CA ALA A 443 0.48 -15.73 20.10
C ALA A 443 -0.98 -16.22 20.06
N ALA A 444 -1.95 -15.33 20.30
CA ALA A 444 -3.38 -15.65 20.20
C ALA A 444 -3.83 -16.07 18.78
N TYR A 445 -3.05 -15.74 17.74
CA TYR A 445 -3.27 -16.25 16.38
C TYR A 445 -2.73 -17.67 16.16
N GLY A 446 -2.16 -18.31 17.19
CA GLY A 446 -1.63 -19.68 17.11
C GLY A 446 -0.28 -19.79 16.41
N LEU A 447 0.47 -18.68 16.33
CA LEU A 447 1.75 -18.61 15.61
C LEU A 447 2.94 -18.53 16.56
N PRO A 448 4.11 -19.08 16.16
CA PRO A 448 5.37 -18.79 16.81
C PRO A 448 5.67 -17.28 16.80
N VAL A 449 6.07 -16.74 17.96
CA VAL A 449 6.43 -15.34 18.14
C VAL A 449 7.89 -15.26 18.54
N LEU A 450 8.69 -14.50 17.77
CA LEU A 450 10.08 -14.19 18.08
C LEU A 450 10.17 -12.70 18.44
N VAL A 451 10.94 -12.36 19.47
CA VAL A 451 11.25 -10.97 19.81
C VAL A 451 12.60 -10.62 19.20
N ALA A 452 12.67 -9.51 18.47
CA ALA A 452 13.90 -8.93 17.95
C ALA A 452 14.18 -7.62 18.67
N ILE A 453 15.28 -7.57 19.42
CA ILE A 453 15.73 -6.36 20.11
C ILE A 453 16.74 -5.63 19.23
N ASN A 454 16.36 -4.47 18.70
CA ASN A 454 17.28 -3.62 17.96
C ASN A 454 18.19 -2.90 18.96
N ARG A 455 19.45 -3.33 19.03
CA ARG A 455 20.46 -2.82 19.97
C ARG A 455 20.93 -1.41 19.59
N PHE A 456 21.00 -0.53 20.57
CA PHE A 456 21.65 0.78 20.50
C PHE A 456 22.98 0.77 21.27
N ALA A 457 23.88 1.70 20.92
CA ALA A 457 25.19 1.84 21.58
C ALA A 457 25.11 2.14 23.09
N THR A 458 23.99 2.66 23.57
CA THR A 458 23.75 2.95 25.00
C THR A 458 23.09 1.80 25.74
N ASP A 459 22.68 0.74 25.06
CA ASP A 459 21.99 -0.38 25.69
C ASP A 459 23.01 -1.23 26.42
N THR A 460 22.76 -1.44 27.71
CA THR A 460 23.59 -2.27 28.58
C THR A 460 23.18 -3.74 28.50
N ASP A 461 24.11 -4.65 28.80
CA ASP A 461 23.77 -6.08 28.83
C ASP A 461 22.73 -6.40 29.91
N ALA A 462 22.72 -5.65 31.03
CA ALA A 462 21.71 -5.80 32.09
C ALA A 462 20.30 -5.38 31.66
N GLU A 463 20.17 -4.32 30.85
CA GLU A 463 18.89 -3.94 30.25
C GLU A 463 18.44 -4.97 29.20
N LEU A 464 19.36 -5.49 28.40
CA LEU A 464 19.06 -6.51 27.39
C LEU A 464 18.63 -7.84 28.03
N GLU A 465 19.28 -8.27 29.12
CA GLU A 465 18.90 -9.47 29.89
C GLU A 465 17.55 -9.32 30.60
N ALA A 466 17.14 -8.07 30.88
CA ALA A 466 15.87 -7.79 31.52
C ALA A 466 14.65 -7.88 30.60
N VAL A 467 14.85 -7.74 29.28
CA VAL A 467 13.83 -7.87 28.23
C VAL A 467 13.63 -9.33 27.87
#